data_AF-A0A5C7P1X0-F1
#
_entry.id   AF-A0A5C7P1X0-F1
#
_cell.length_a   1.000
_cell.length_b   1.000
_cell.length_c   1.000
_cell.angle_alpha   90.00
_cell.angle_beta   90.00
_cell.angle_gamma   90.00
#
_symmetry.space_group_name_H-M   'P 1'
#
loop_
_entity.id
_entity.type
_entity.pdbx_description
1 polymer ?
#
loop_
_entity_poly.entity_id
_entity_poly.type
_entity_poly.pdbx_seq_one_letter_code
_entity_poly.pdbx_strand_id
1 'polypeptide(L)'
;MKIETNVSVTFEGREEVDFLYTMATKTLERLCYANTIEGAALREKVNDFRQALEKSTRVGVLLLCALALPAAPLLSDGDETTSVGTVQTITPHPSWAAPIGGSSWISIAQTGWPLLTWLPSGTVVSFSEVFTLASMPSSATVSWAADDSASLWLNGSLVVAEAPMVGNGYSTCSDFAPTCRQHTSVDVLPWLLAGDNVIRFDVAQRGGWSFGLNYAVELTWLDDPPLPTPEPGTGLVVGVLVMVIFSGLYIPIIMYWKSATEKARQRVKSLRYTLEHISTHSLCMETRTVARKALEE
;
A
#
# COMPACT_ATOMS: atom_id res chain seq x y z
N MET A 1 27.41 23.32 6.30
CA MET A 1 26.64 22.53 5.31
C MET A 1 25.98 21.39 6.07
N LYS A 2 24.67 21.50 6.32
CA LYS A 2 23.89 20.58 7.14
C LYS A 2 23.21 19.62 6.16
N ILE A 3 23.59 18.35 6.18
CA ILE A 3 22.94 17.31 5.37
C ILE A 3 21.94 16.63 6.29
N GLU A 4 20.67 16.95 6.13
CA GLU A 4 19.55 16.22 6.73
C GLU A 4 19.09 15.20 5.69
N THR A 5 19.35 13.92 5.94
CA THR A 5 18.76 12.81 5.18
C THR A 5 17.47 12.38 5.88
N ASN A 6 16.34 12.84 5.37
CA ASN A 6 15.05 12.22 5.65
C ASN A 6 14.93 10.99 4.74
N VAL A 7 14.97 9.80 5.34
CA VAL A 7 14.60 8.55 4.67
C VAL A 7 13.25 8.15 5.25
N SER A 8 12.19 8.39 4.49
CA SER A 8 10.89 7.77 4.71
C SER A 8 10.89 6.44 3.96
N VAL A 9 10.70 5.34 4.69
CA VAL A 9 10.49 4.02 4.08
C VAL A 9 9.05 3.60 4.33
N THR A 10 8.31 3.46 3.26
CA THR A 10 6.99 2.80 3.21
C THR A 10 7.22 1.32 2.97
N PHE A 11 6.56 0.44 3.74
CA PHE A 11 6.71 -1.00 3.65
C PHE A 11 5.35 -1.67 3.44
N GLU A 12 5.28 -2.63 2.50
CA GLU A 12 4.13 -3.47 2.24
C GLU A 12 4.14 -4.73 3.14
N GLY A 13 2.98 -5.07 3.71
CA GLY A 13 2.82 -5.94 4.89
C GLY A 13 3.30 -7.41 4.81
N ARG A 14 3.90 -7.86 3.71
CA ARG A 14 4.50 -9.20 3.61
C ARG A 14 5.97 -9.21 4.04
N GLU A 15 6.70 -8.13 3.79
CA GLU A 15 8.13 -8.04 4.13
C GLU A 15 8.37 -7.84 5.63
N GLU A 16 7.39 -7.29 6.36
CA GLU A 16 7.50 -7.03 7.80
C GLU A 16 7.57 -8.31 8.63
N VAL A 17 6.83 -9.35 8.24
CA VAL A 17 6.83 -10.65 8.92
C VAL A 17 8.15 -11.38 8.71
N ASP A 18 8.69 -11.37 7.49
CA ASP A 18 9.98 -12.00 7.16
C ASP A 18 11.16 -11.23 7.77
N PHE A 19 11.09 -9.90 7.84
CA PHE A 19 12.11 -9.07 8.49
C PHE A 19 12.13 -9.29 10.01
N LEU A 20 10.98 -9.27 10.67
CA LEU A 20 10.89 -9.53 12.12
C LEU A 20 11.29 -10.97 12.44
N TYR A 21 10.94 -11.94 11.60
CA TYR A 21 11.36 -13.33 11.73
C TYR A 21 12.87 -13.47 11.61
N THR A 22 13.48 -12.84 10.61
CA THR A 22 14.93 -12.89 10.34
C THR A 22 15.74 -12.15 11.42
N MET A 23 15.23 -11.03 11.94
CA MET A 23 15.86 -10.29 13.02
C MET A 23 15.83 -11.10 14.34
N ALA A 24 14.69 -11.73 14.64
CA ALA A 24 14.52 -12.54 15.84
C ALA A 24 15.41 -13.80 15.81
N THR A 25 15.50 -14.50 14.67
CA THR A 25 16.35 -15.70 14.54
C THR A 25 17.83 -15.36 14.63
N LYS A 26 18.32 -14.33 13.94
CA LYS A 26 19.73 -13.90 14.01
C LYS A 26 20.14 -13.42 15.41
N THR A 27 19.23 -12.77 16.13
CA THR A 27 19.47 -12.33 17.51
C THR A 27 19.54 -13.52 18.47
N LEU A 28 18.67 -14.52 18.29
CA LEU A 28 18.66 -15.75 19.10
C LEU A 28 19.86 -16.66 18.80
N GLU A 29 20.31 -16.75 17.55
CA GLU A 29 21.51 -17.50 17.16
C GLU A 29 22.78 -16.91 17.78
N ARG A 30 22.88 -15.58 17.84
CA ARG A 30 23.99 -14.88 18.51
C ARG A 30 23.98 -15.10 20.03
N LEU A 31 22.80 -15.15 20.65
CA LEU A 31 22.65 -15.44 22.08
C LEU A 31 22.96 -16.91 22.42
N CYS A 32 22.78 -17.85 21.48
CA CYS A 32 23.09 -19.27 21.69
C CYS A 32 24.59 -19.62 21.58
N TYR A 33 25.41 -18.72 21.00
CA TYR A 33 26.86 -18.93 20.86
C TYR A 33 27.67 -18.55 22.12
N ALA A 34 27.03 -17.95 23.14
CA ALA A 34 27.64 -17.73 24.44
C ALA A 34 27.62 -19.05 25.26
N ASN A 35 28.77 -19.72 25.33
CA ASN A 35 28.97 -21.05 25.92
C ASN A 35 28.76 -21.10 27.45
N THR A 36 27.51 -21.23 27.91
CA THR A 36 27.17 -21.72 29.26
C THR A 36 25.99 -22.68 29.23
N ILE A 37 25.85 -23.47 30.31
CA ILE A 37 24.84 -24.52 30.55
C ILE A 37 23.38 -24.01 30.34
N GLU A 38 23.14 -22.70 30.36
CA GLU A 38 21.84 -22.08 30.06
C GLU A 38 21.43 -22.14 28.57
N GLY A 39 22.37 -22.36 27.64
CA GLY A 39 22.10 -22.40 26.20
C GLY A 39 21.34 -23.64 25.71
N ALA A 40 21.28 -24.72 26.50
CA ALA A 40 20.48 -25.90 26.17
C ALA A 40 18.98 -25.68 26.44
N ALA A 41 18.65 -25.14 27.62
CA ALA A 41 17.27 -24.81 27.99
C ALA A 41 16.68 -23.67 27.12
N LEU A 42 17.53 -22.75 26.64
CA LEU A 42 17.11 -21.71 25.71
C LEU A 42 16.80 -22.28 24.31
N ARG A 43 17.62 -23.23 23.82
CA ARG A 43 17.38 -23.91 22.53
C ARG A 43 16.08 -24.69 22.51
N GLU A 44 15.76 -25.38 23.61
CA GLU A 44 14.49 -26.11 23.74
C GLU A 44 13.29 -25.15 23.63
N LYS A 45 13.31 -24.03 24.37
CA LYS A 45 12.24 -23.02 24.31
C LYS A 45 12.12 -22.31 22.95
N VAL A 46 13.24 -22.11 22.25
CA VAL A 46 13.24 -21.54 20.90
C VAL A 46 12.62 -22.53 19.89
N ASN A 47 12.89 -23.83 20.03
CA ASN A 47 12.29 -24.86 19.20
C ASN A 47 10.78 -25.00 19.45
N ASP A 48 10.33 -24.93 20.71
CA ASP A 48 8.90 -24.93 21.05
C ASP A 48 8.17 -23.71 20.46
N PHE A 49 8.81 -22.53 20.54
CA PHE A 49 8.28 -21.30 19.95
C PHE A 49 8.19 -21.39 18.42
N ARG A 50 9.21 -21.95 17.77
CA ARG A 50 9.20 -22.21 16.32
C ARG A 50 8.07 -23.16 15.92
N GLN A 51 7.87 -24.25 16.66
CA GLN A 51 6.80 -25.21 16.40
C GLN A 51 5.40 -24.62 16.64
N ALA A 52 5.25 -23.77 17.66
CA ALA A 52 4.00 -23.07 17.95
C ALA A 52 3.68 -22.04 16.86
N LEU A 53 4.68 -21.32 16.36
CA LEU A 53 4.56 -20.44 15.20
C LEU A 53 4.14 -21.25 13.98
N GLU A 54 4.87 -22.30 13.59
CA GLU A 54 4.55 -23.11 12.41
C GLU A 54 3.13 -23.71 12.44
N LYS A 55 2.65 -24.14 13.62
CA LYS A 55 1.25 -24.60 13.79
C LYS A 55 0.24 -23.46 13.67
N SER A 56 0.54 -22.29 14.24
CA SER A 56 -0.35 -21.12 14.20
C SER A 56 -0.40 -20.49 12.80
N THR A 57 0.72 -20.43 12.08
CA THR A 57 0.81 -19.92 10.71
C THR A 57 -0.02 -20.77 9.75
N ARG A 58 -0.05 -22.11 9.92
CA ARG A 58 -0.85 -22.98 9.07
C ARG A 58 -2.36 -22.78 9.25
N VAL A 59 -2.82 -22.55 10.48
CA VAL A 59 -4.26 -22.32 10.75
C VAL A 59 -4.68 -20.89 10.37
N GLY A 60 -3.82 -19.89 10.59
CA GLY A 60 -4.07 -18.51 10.19
C GLY A 60 -4.06 -18.29 8.67
N VAL A 61 -3.14 -18.94 7.94
CA VAL A 61 -3.05 -18.84 6.47
C VAL A 61 -4.23 -19.52 5.78
N LEU A 62 -4.76 -20.62 6.33
CA LEU A 62 -5.95 -21.29 5.82
C LEU A 62 -7.24 -20.47 6.02
N LEU A 63 -7.34 -19.68 7.11
CA LEU A 63 -8.51 -18.83 7.35
C LEU A 63 -8.44 -17.50 6.55
N LEU A 64 -7.24 -16.97 6.28
CA LEU A 64 -7.07 -15.79 5.43
C LEU A 64 -7.36 -16.06 3.95
N CYS A 65 -7.13 -17.29 3.45
CA CYS A 65 -7.39 -17.61 2.04
C CYS A 65 -8.88 -17.64 1.66
N ALA A 66 -9.81 -17.72 2.63
CA ALA A 66 -11.24 -17.79 2.37
C ALA A 66 -11.93 -16.42 2.29
N LEU A 67 -11.22 -15.33 2.59
CA LEU A 67 -11.70 -13.96 2.40
C LEU A 67 -11.04 -13.39 1.16
N ALA A 68 -11.46 -13.87 -0.01
CA ALA A 68 -11.21 -13.16 -1.25
C ALA A 68 -12.01 -11.85 -1.16
N LEU A 69 -11.39 -10.80 -0.62
CA LEU A 69 -11.93 -9.46 -0.70
C LEU A 69 -12.11 -9.16 -2.18
N PRO A 70 -13.29 -8.65 -2.60
CA PRO A 70 -13.46 -8.20 -3.97
C PRO A 70 -12.34 -7.20 -4.26
N ALA A 71 -11.74 -7.30 -5.45
CA ALA A 71 -10.76 -6.32 -5.88
C ALA A 71 -11.36 -4.93 -5.69
N ALA A 72 -10.65 -4.05 -4.99
CA ALA A 72 -11.10 -2.68 -4.83
C ALA A 72 -11.33 -2.09 -6.23
N PRO A 73 -12.42 -1.33 -6.45
CA PRO A 73 -12.64 -0.71 -7.73
C PRO A 73 -11.46 0.22 -8.05
N LEU A 74 -10.94 0.16 -9.27
CA LEU A 74 -9.90 1.08 -9.73
C LEU A 74 -10.58 2.41 -10.06
N LEU A 75 -10.40 3.40 -9.20
CA LEU A 75 -11.06 4.70 -9.28
C LEU A 75 -10.03 5.80 -9.18
N SER A 76 -10.30 6.94 -9.81
CA SER A 76 -9.45 8.09 -9.57
C SER A 76 -9.68 8.66 -8.16
N ASP A 77 -8.70 8.61 -7.28
CA ASP A 77 -8.83 9.00 -5.86
C ASP A 77 -7.67 9.81 -5.29
N GLY A 78 -6.60 10.01 -6.07
CA GLY A 78 -5.43 10.79 -5.70
C GLY A 78 -4.21 9.95 -5.34
N ASP A 79 -4.32 8.63 -5.30
CA ASP A 79 -3.21 7.72 -5.03
C ASP A 79 -2.39 7.35 -6.29
N GLU A 80 -2.72 7.94 -7.44
CA GLU A 80 -2.04 7.68 -8.70
C GLU A 80 -0.61 8.22 -8.72
N THR A 81 0.22 7.59 -9.55
CA THR A 81 1.53 8.14 -9.89
C THR A 81 1.39 9.15 -11.02
N THR A 82 2.20 10.21 -11.00
CA THR A 82 2.22 11.23 -12.04
C THR A 82 3.62 11.44 -12.58
N SER A 83 3.69 11.79 -13.87
CA SER A 83 4.93 12.24 -14.52
C SER A 83 5.52 13.51 -13.89
N VAL A 84 4.71 14.32 -13.20
CA VAL A 84 5.12 15.60 -12.61
C VAL A 84 4.37 15.86 -11.31
N GLY A 85 5.08 16.29 -10.26
CA GLY A 85 4.48 16.74 -9.00
C GLY A 85 3.88 15.61 -8.15
N THR A 86 2.86 15.95 -7.36
CA THR A 86 2.10 15.01 -6.53
C THR A 86 0.65 15.09 -6.94
N VAL A 87 -0.01 13.93 -7.06
CA VAL A 87 -1.44 13.89 -7.37
C VAL A 87 -2.25 14.31 -6.14
N GLN A 88 -3.36 15.01 -6.39
CA GLN A 88 -4.32 15.37 -5.36
C GLN A 88 -5.73 15.43 -5.95
N THR A 89 -6.72 15.13 -5.12
CA THR A 89 -8.13 15.42 -5.43
C THR A 89 -8.36 16.93 -5.54
N ILE A 90 -9.16 17.35 -6.49
CA ILE A 90 -9.51 18.74 -6.74
C ILE A 90 -11.02 18.95 -6.76
N THR A 91 -11.45 20.17 -6.45
CA THR A 91 -12.82 20.59 -6.74
C THR A 91 -12.97 20.80 -8.25
N PRO A 92 -13.89 20.10 -8.94
CA PRO A 92 -14.04 20.22 -10.38
C PRO A 92 -14.65 21.55 -10.81
N HIS A 93 -14.41 21.95 -12.06
CA HIS A 93 -15.13 23.09 -12.65
C HIS A 93 -16.64 22.77 -12.74
N PRO A 94 -17.55 23.73 -12.48
CA PRO A 94 -19.00 23.47 -12.47
C PRO A 94 -19.58 22.95 -13.79
N SER A 95 -18.87 23.09 -14.90
CA SER A 95 -19.29 22.58 -16.22
C SER A 95 -18.77 21.18 -16.54
N TRP A 96 -17.93 20.60 -15.68
CA TRP A 96 -17.40 19.26 -15.87
C TRP A 96 -18.47 18.23 -15.50
N ALA A 97 -18.32 17.01 -16.04
CA ALA A 97 -19.14 15.88 -15.67
C ALA A 97 -18.98 15.56 -14.18
N ALA A 98 -20.06 15.08 -13.56
CA ALA A 98 -20.00 14.59 -12.19
C ALA A 98 -19.01 13.40 -12.10
N PRO A 99 -18.31 13.22 -10.97
CA PRO A 99 -17.41 12.07 -10.79
C PRO A 99 -18.11 10.72 -11.00
N ILE A 100 -17.40 9.76 -11.60
CA ILE A 100 -17.92 8.40 -11.85
C ILE A 100 -17.89 7.56 -10.56
N GLY A 101 -19.05 7.14 -10.06
CA GLY A 101 -19.15 6.03 -9.10
C GLY A 101 -18.16 6.05 -7.93
N GLY A 102 -18.14 7.11 -7.13
CA GLY A 102 -17.25 7.21 -5.95
C GLY A 102 -15.82 7.69 -6.24
N SER A 103 -15.44 7.85 -7.51
CA SER A 103 -14.19 8.54 -7.88
C SER A 103 -14.24 10.03 -7.57
N SER A 104 -13.08 10.68 -7.67
CA SER A 104 -12.86 12.12 -7.55
C SER A 104 -12.15 12.66 -8.79
N TRP A 105 -12.30 13.96 -9.06
CA TRP A 105 -11.43 14.62 -10.02
C TRP A 105 -10.04 14.81 -9.41
N ILE A 106 -9.00 14.46 -10.15
CA ILE A 106 -7.60 14.53 -9.72
C ILE A 106 -6.77 15.46 -10.61
N SER A 107 -5.69 15.99 -10.06
CA SER A 107 -4.69 16.80 -10.77
C SER A 107 -3.37 16.86 -9.99
N ILE A 108 -2.38 17.57 -10.51
CA ILE A 108 -1.06 17.79 -9.89
C ILE A 108 -1.00 19.03 -8.96
N ALA A 109 -2.07 19.82 -8.94
CA ALA A 109 -2.28 21.01 -8.12
C ALA A 109 -3.77 21.38 -8.15
N GLN A 110 -4.19 22.46 -7.46
CA GLN A 110 -5.59 22.92 -7.52
C GLN A 110 -5.85 23.67 -8.83
N THR A 111 -5.99 22.90 -9.91
CA THR A 111 -6.22 23.35 -11.30
C THR A 111 -7.71 23.28 -11.71
N GLY A 112 -8.59 22.87 -10.80
CA GLY A 112 -10.05 22.88 -11.00
C GLY A 112 -10.68 24.24 -10.67
N TRP A 113 -11.67 24.24 -9.77
CA TRP A 113 -12.39 25.44 -9.36
C TRP A 113 -12.30 25.74 -7.85
N PRO A 114 -12.01 26.98 -7.43
CA PRO A 114 -11.47 28.05 -8.25
C PRO A 114 -10.10 27.65 -8.82
N LEU A 115 -9.72 28.24 -9.95
CA LEU A 115 -8.43 27.99 -10.59
C LEU A 115 -7.32 28.68 -9.78
N LEU A 116 -6.61 27.92 -8.94
CA LEU A 116 -5.52 28.44 -8.10
C LEU A 116 -4.13 28.20 -8.70
N THR A 117 -4.01 27.21 -9.57
CA THR A 117 -2.78 26.91 -10.30
C THR A 117 -3.08 26.82 -11.78
N TRP A 118 -2.30 27.54 -12.58
CA TRP A 118 -2.44 27.58 -14.03
C TRP A 118 -1.44 26.65 -14.70
N LEU A 119 -1.89 25.92 -15.73
CA LEU A 119 -1.04 25.12 -16.59
C LEU A 119 -1.05 25.69 -18.02
N PRO A 120 0.13 25.83 -18.65
CA PRO A 120 0.22 26.34 -20.01
C PRO A 120 -0.46 25.43 -21.03
N SER A 121 -1.07 26.04 -22.05
CA SER A 121 -1.51 25.31 -23.23
C SER A 121 -0.31 24.59 -23.87
N GLY A 122 -0.53 23.33 -24.25
CA GLY A 122 0.50 22.41 -24.74
C GLY A 122 1.07 21.48 -23.67
N THR A 123 0.82 21.72 -22.38
CA THR A 123 1.21 20.79 -21.31
C THR A 123 0.50 19.45 -21.45
N VAL A 124 1.23 18.36 -21.26
CA VAL A 124 0.69 17.01 -21.14
C VAL A 124 1.24 16.40 -19.86
N VAL A 125 0.36 15.84 -19.03
CA VAL A 125 0.72 15.17 -17.78
C VAL A 125 0.19 13.73 -17.83
N SER A 126 1.08 12.77 -17.59
CA SER A 126 0.69 11.37 -17.43
C SER A 126 0.28 11.08 -15.99
N PHE A 127 -0.88 10.45 -15.81
CA PHE A 127 -1.33 9.80 -14.58
C PHE A 127 -1.33 8.29 -14.80
N SER A 128 -0.79 7.51 -13.88
CA SER A 128 -0.70 6.06 -14.01
C SER A 128 -0.91 5.32 -12.70
N GLU A 129 -1.45 4.12 -12.83
CA GLU A 129 -1.69 3.20 -11.72
C GLU A 129 -1.35 1.78 -12.16
N VAL A 130 -0.84 0.98 -11.22
CA VAL A 130 -0.55 -0.44 -11.41
C VAL A 130 -1.60 -1.25 -10.66
N PHE A 131 -2.22 -2.21 -11.32
CA PHE A 131 -3.18 -3.12 -10.70
C PHE A 131 -2.92 -4.55 -11.15
N THR A 132 -3.16 -5.50 -10.25
CA THR A 132 -2.89 -6.91 -10.49
C THR A 132 -4.19 -7.69 -10.66
N LEU A 133 -4.29 -8.46 -11.75
CA LEU A 133 -5.41 -9.36 -12.02
C LEU A 133 -5.02 -10.80 -11.70
N ALA A 134 -5.71 -11.43 -10.74
CA ALA A 134 -5.51 -12.85 -10.43
C ALA A 134 -5.96 -13.78 -11.57
N SER A 135 -6.95 -13.34 -12.35
CA SER A 135 -7.45 -14.01 -13.54
C SER A 135 -8.07 -12.99 -14.49
N MET A 136 -8.27 -13.38 -15.75
CA MET A 136 -8.87 -12.48 -16.75
C MET A 136 -10.37 -12.28 -16.47
N PRO A 137 -10.86 -11.03 -16.47
CA PRO A 137 -12.29 -10.76 -16.35
C PRO A 137 -13.03 -11.18 -17.63
N SER A 138 -14.34 -11.32 -17.53
CA SER A 138 -15.25 -11.57 -18.67
C SER A 138 -15.60 -10.29 -19.45
N SER A 139 -15.56 -9.13 -18.78
CA SER A 139 -15.64 -7.81 -19.40
C SER A 139 -14.83 -6.80 -18.60
N ALA A 140 -14.28 -5.79 -19.28
CA ALA A 140 -13.53 -4.72 -18.66
C ALA A 140 -13.82 -3.40 -19.37
N THR A 141 -14.42 -2.44 -18.69
CA THR A 141 -14.73 -1.12 -19.25
C THR A 141 -13.99 -0.05 -18.48
N VAL A 142 -13.27 0.82 -19.19
CA VAL A 142 -12.71 2.05 -18.61
C VAL A 142 -13.61 3.21 -19.01
N SER A 143 -14.05 4.01 -18.04
CA SER A 143 -14.79 5.25 -18.26
C SER A 143 -14.01 6.44 -17.72
N TRP A 144 -13.89 7.52 -18.47
CA TRP A 144 -13.14 8.71 -18.04
C TRP A 144 -13.62 10.01 -18.67
N ALA A 145 -13.32 11.12 -18.01
CA ALA A 145 -13.42 12.48 -18.52
C ALA A 145 -12.15 13.25 -18.15
N ALA A 146 -11.78 14.22 -19.00
CA ALA A 146 -10.56 14.99 -18.82
C ALA A 146 -10.71 16.42 -19.34
N ASP A 147 -10.04 17.37 -18.70
CA ASP A 147 -9.94 18.75 -19.15
C ASP A 147 -8.47 19.06 -19.56
N ASP A 148 -8.18 19.35 -20.83
CA ASP A 148 -9.12 19.52 -21.96
C ASP A 148 -9.54 18.22 -22.65
N SER A 149 -8.61 17.26 -22.69
CA SER A 149 -8.80 15.92 -23.25
C SER A 149 -7.73 14.97 -22.72
N ALA A 150 -7.85 13.67 -23.00
CA ALA A 150 -6.86 12.67 -22.61
C ALA A 150 -6.78 11.52 -23.62
N SER A 151 -5.60 10.90 -23.70
CA SER A 151 -5.43 9.59 -24.32
C SER A 151 -5.31 8.50 -23.26
N LEU A 152 -5.83 7.31 -23.55
CA LEU A 152 -5.77 6.13 -22.69
C LEU A 152 -4.75 5.14 -23.23
N TRP A 153 -3.86 4.70 -22.34
CA TRP A 153 -2.85 3.68 -22.57
C TRP A 153 -3.02 2.55 -21.57
N LEU A 154 -2.80 1.32 -22.04
CA LEU A 154 -2.81 0.14 -21.20
C LEU A 154 -1.61 -0.74 -21.59
N ASN A 155 -0.79 -1.10 -20.61
CA ASN A 155 0.40 -1.94 -20.82
C ASN A 155 1.33 -1.40 -21.93
N GLY A 156 1.48 -0.08 -21.99
CA GLY A 156 2.31 0.62 -22.99
C GLY A 156 1.67 0.75 -24.38
N SER A 157 0.49 0.17 -24.62
CA SER A 157 -0.24 0.27 -25.88
C SER A 157 -1.27 1.39 -25.83
N LEU A 158 -1.37 2.18 -26.91
CA LEU A 158 -2.42 3.19 -27.06
C LEU A 158 -3.76 2.49 -27.31
N VAL A 159 -4.74 2.75 -26.45
CA VAL A 159 -6.11 2.23 -26.57
C VAL A 159 -7.01 3.26 -27.24
N VAL A 160 -7.01 4.49 -26.73
CA VAL A 160 -7.81 5.61 -27.25
C VAL A 160 -6.96 6.86 -27.35
N ALA A 161 -6.95 7.48 -28.53
CA ALA A 161 -6.25 8.74 -28.76
C ALA A 161 -6.98 9.93 -28.11
N GLU A 162 -6.24 11.01 -27.85
CA GLU A 162 -6.79 12.30 -27.45
C GLU A 162 -7.77 12.84 -28.52
N ALA A 163 -8.70 13.70 -28.12
CA ALA A 163 -9.57 14.44 -29.04
C ALA A 163 -8.75 15.20 -30.11
N PRO A 164 -9.21 15.24 -31.37
CA PRO A 164 -8.49 15.92 -32.45
C PRO A 164 -8.37 17.42 -32.18
N MET A 165 -7.22 18.02 -32.51
CA MET A 165 -7.03 19.47 -32.39
C MET A 165 -7.73 20.26 -33.52
N VAL A 166 -7.87 19.67 -34.70
CA VAL A 166 -8.45 20.36 -35.87
C VAL A 166 -9.96 20.50 -35.68
N GLY A 167 -10.45 21.74 -35.71
CA GLY A 167 -11.87 22.04 -35.55
C GLY A 167 -12.35 22.03 -34.09
N ASN A 168 -11.43 21.92 -33.13
CA ASN A 168 -11.72 21.89 -31.69
C ASN A 168 -11.51 23.27 -31.08
N GLY A 169 -12.57 23.83 -30.49
CA GLY A 169 -12.60 25.21 -30.01
C GLY A 169 -12.11 25.40 -28.57
N TYR A 170 -12.06 24.33 -27.76
CA TYR A 170 -11.59 24.35 -26.37
C TYR A 170 -12.16 25.50 -25.52
N SER A 171 -13.45 25.84 -25.72
CA SER A 171 -14.09 26.98 -25.03
C SER A 171 -14.21 26.79 -23.52
N THR A 172 -14.20 25.54 -23.07
CA THR A 172 -14.21 25.17 -21.64
C THR A 172 -13.47 23.86 -21.44
N CYS A 173 -13.66 22.92 -22.37
CA CYS A 173 -12.84 21.75 -22.59
C CYS A 173 -13.00 21.34 -24.05
N SER A 174 -12.49 20.18 -24.46
CA SER A 174 -12.59 19.72 -25.84
C SER A 174 -14.06 19.62 -26.33
N ASP A 175 -14.29 20.02 -27.58
CA ASP A 175 -15.60 19.85 -28.25
C ASP A 175 -15.83 18.40 -28.74
N PHE A 176 -14.80 17.55 -28.71
CA PHE A 176 -14.85 16.15 -29.12
C PHE A 176 -14.46 15.23 -27.96
N ALA A 177 -14.89 13.97 -28.00
CA ALA A 177 -14.46 12.99 -27.02
C ALA A 177 -12.99 12.58 -27.24
N PRO A 178 -12.22 12.26 -26.18
CA PRO A 178 -12.57 12.44 -24.76
C PRO A 178 -12.60 13.91 -24.33
N THR A 179 -13.57 14.29 -23.49
CA THR A 179 -13.84 15.67 -23.04
C THR A 179 -14.14 15.71 -21.55
N CYS A 180 -14.29 16.91 -20.97
CA CYS A 180 -14.64 17.10 -19.57
C CYS A 180 -16.15 17.08 -19.30
N ARG A 181 -16.99 17.30 -20.33
CA ARG A 181 -18.45 17.48 -20.18
C ARG A 181 -19.23 16.16 -20.12
N GLN A 182 -18.63 15.08 -20.60
CA GLN A 182 -19.24 13.75 -20.63
C GLN A 182 -18.13 12.70 -20.53
N HIS A 183 -18.47 11.57 -19.91
CA HIS A 183 -17.56 10.43 -19.81
C HIS A 183 -17.46 9.70 -21.15
N THR A 184 -16.25 9.31 -21.52
CA THR A 184 -15.97 8.39 -22.61
C THR A 184 -15.73 7.01 -22.02
N SER A 185 -16.33 5.98 -22.61
CA SER A 185 -16.18 4.60 -22.15
C SER A 185 -15.65 3.71 -23.27
N VAL A 186 -14.74 2.79 -22.96
CA VAL A 186 -14.18 1.84 -23.91
C VAL A 186 -13.99 0.48 -23.26
N ASP A 187 -14.27 -0.59 -24.01
CA ASP A 187 -13.90 -1.95 -23.63
C ASP A 187 -12.38 -2.11 -23.76
N VAL A 188 -11.72 -2.43 -22.64
CA VAL A 188 -10.26 -2.60 -22.55
C VAL A 188 -9.84 -4.06 -22.40
N LEU A 189 -10.79 -5.01 -22.40
CA LEU A 189 -10.49 -6.42 -22.21
C LEU A 189 -9.38 -6.94 -23.15
N PRO A 190 -9.31 -6.56 -24.44
CA PRO A 190 -8.25 -7.02 -25.34
C PRO A 190 -6.82 -6.60 -24.98
N TRP A 191 -6.65 -5.60 -24.10
CA TRP A 191 -5.34 -5.06 -23.72
C TRP A 191 -4.88 -5.55 -22.33
N LEU A 192 -5.76 -6.22 -21.58
CA LEU A 192 -5.46 -6.72 -20.24
C LEU A 192 -4.66 -8.02 -20.29
N LEU A 193 -3.86 -8.23 -19.24
CA LEU A 193 -3.08 -9.42 -18.99
C LEU A 193 -3.43 -10.00 -17.61
N ALA A 194 -3.27 -11.32 -17.43
CA ALA A 194 -3.23 -11.87 -16.09
C ALA A 194 -1.92 -11.46 -15.41
N GLY A 195 -1.97 -11.07 -14.14
CA GLY A 195 -0.86 -10.44 -13.42
C GLY A 195 -0.94 -8.92 -13.44
N ASP A 196 0.22 -8.26 -13.44
CA ASP A 196 0.30 -6.80 -13.33
C ASP A 196 -0.08 -6.12 -14.65
N ASN A 197 -0.92 -5.09 -14.54
CA ASN A 197 -1.32 -4.21 -15.61
C ASN A 197 -1.02 -2.78 -15.22
N VAL A 198 -0.68 -1.95 -16.21
CA VAL A 198 -0.46 -0.52 -16.01
C VAL A 198 -1.48 0.25 -16.85
N ILE A 199 -2.37 0.97 -16.18
CA ILE A 199 -3.23 1.96 -16.82
C ILE A 199 -2.54 3.32 -16.77
N ARG A 200 -2.62 4.07 -17.87
CA ARG A 200 -2.06 5.41 -17.95
C ARG A 200 -2.94 6.32 -18.79
N PHE A 201 -3.19 7.52 -18.29
CA PHE A 201 -3.84 8.59 -19.02
C PHE A 201 -2.85 9.71 -19.28
N ASP A 202 -2.66 10.09 -20.54
CA ASP A 202 -1.92 11.30 -20.89
C ASP A 202 -2.93 12.42 -21.10
N VAL A 203 -3.08 13.27 -20.08
CA VAL A 203 -4.05 14.36 -20.02
C VAL A 203 -3.41 15.61 -20.59
N ALA A 204 -4.10 16.22 -21.54
CA ALA A 204 -3.58 17.29 -22.37
C ALA A 204 -4.28 18.61 -22.09
N GLN A 205 -3.49 19.62 -21.74
CA GLN A 205 -3.94 20.99 -21.65
C GLN A 205 -3.82 21.67 -23.01
N ARG A 206 -4.92 22.21 -23.52
CA ARG A 206 -5.05 22.80 -24.86
C ARG A 206 -5.70 24.18 -24.82
N GLY A 207 -6.78 24.37 -24.06
CA GLY A 207 -7.45 25.65 -23.81
C GLY A 207 -6.68 26.54 -22.83
N GLY A 208 -5.88 25.96 -21.92
CA GLY A 208 -5.01 26.72 -21.02
C GLY A 208 -5.74 27.35 -19.83
N TRP A 209 -6.78 26.71 -19.31
CA TRP A 209 -7.54 27.13 -18.13
C TRP A 209 -7.47 26.07 -17.04
N SER A 210 -8.59 25.39 -16.77
CA SER A 210 -8.66 24.30 -15.81
C SER A 210 -8.05 23.03 -16.38
N PHE A 211 -7.70 22.10 -15.51
CA PHE A 211 -7.06 20.84 -15.88
C PHE A 211 -7.44 19.76 -14.86
N GLY A 212 -7.72 18.55 -15.32
CA GLY A 212 -8.01 17.45 -14.42
C GLY A 212 -8.40 16.18 -15.15
N LEU A 213 -8.41 15.09 -14.40
CA LEU A 213 -8.81 13.76 -14.84
C LEU A 213 -9.83 13.19 -13.86
N ASN A 214 -10.80 12.44 -14.38
CA ASN A 214 -11.65 11.58 -13.60
C ASN A 214 -11.82 10.26 -14.34
N TYR A 215 -11.60 9.13 -13.68
CA TYR A 215 -11.81 7.81 -14.28
C TYR A 215 -12.33 6.78 -13.29
N ALA A 216 -12.91 5.72 -13.84
CA ALA A 216 -13.27 4.49 -13.15
C ALA A 216 -13.08 3.30 -14.09
N VAL A 217 -12.65 2.17 -13.54
CA VAL A 217 -12.58 0.89 -14.25
C VAL A 217 -13.59 -0.07 -13.65
N GLU A 218 -14.43 -0.62 -14.52
CA GLU A 218 -15.40 -1.65 -14.18
C GLU A 218 -14.91 -2.98 -14.76
N LEU A 219 -14.71 -3.96 -13.88
CA LEU A 219 -14.33 -5.32 -14.23
C LEU A 219 -15.44 -6.26 -13.80
N THR A 220 -15.79 -7.23 -14.65
CA THR A 220 -16.83 -8.22 -14.36
C THR A 220 -16.30 -9.62 -14.63
N TRP A 221 -16.47 -10.56 -13.71
CA TRP A 221 -16.08 -11.96 -13.88
C TRP A 221 -17.31 -12.85 -14.07
N LEU A 222 -17.23 -13.83 -14.98
CA LEU A 222 -18.35 -14.73 -15.29
C LEU A 222 -18.70 -15.64 -14.11
N ASP A 223 -17.68 -15.97 -13.29
CA ASP A 223 -17.80 -16.87 -12.15
C ASP A 223 -18.04 -16.13 -10.83
N ASP A 224 -18.17 -14.80 -10.84
CA ASP A 224 -18.58 -14.08 -9.63
C ASP A 224 -20.05 -14.42 -9.37
N PRO A 225 -20.37 -15.21 -8.31
CA PRO A 225 -21.77 -15.33 -7.91
C PRO A 225 -22.28 -13.92 -7.62
N PRO A 226 -23.53 -13.58 -8.01
CA PRO A 226 -24.09 -12.28 -7.67
C PRO A 226 -23.86 -12.06 -6.17
N LEU A 227 -23.18 -10.95 -5.83
CA LEU A 227 -22.83 -10.63 -4.45
C LEU A 227 -24.06 -10.94 -3.59
N PRO A 228 -23.99 -11.92 -2.66
CA PRO A 228 -25.16 -12.28 -1.88
C PRO A 228 -25.58 -11.00 -1.18
N THR A 229 -26.76 -10.49 -1.56
CA THR A 229 -27.34 -9.33 -0.89
C THR A 229 -27.34 -9.67 0.58
N PRO A 230 -26.62 -8.93 1.45
CA PRO A 230 -26.42 -9.37 2.82
C PRO A 230 -27.79 -9.61 3.44
N GLU A 231 -28.12 -10.87 3.69
CA GLU A 231 -29.32 -11.14 4.47
C GLU A 231 -29.16 -10.40 5.80
N PRO A 232 -30.21 -9.78 6.36
CA PRO A 232 -30.10 -8.93 7.54
C PRO A 232 -29.45 -9.56 8.79
N GLY A 233 -29.07 -10.85 8.77
CA GLY A 233 -28.34 -11.54 9.83
C GLY A 233 -26.84 -11.77 9.60
N THR A 234 -26.31 -11.68 8.38
CA THR A 234 -24.92 -12.11 8.07
C THR A 234 -23.87 -11.18 8.68
N GLY A 235 -24.16 -9.87 8.76
CA GLY A 235 -23.27 -8.90 9.41
C GLY A 235 -23.06 -9.16 10.90
N LEU A 236 -24.04 -9.78 11.57
CA LEU A 236 -23.96 -10.10 12.99
C LEU A 236 -23.00 -11.28 13.25
N VAL A 237 -22.97 -12.27 12.36
CA VAL A 237 -22.08 -13.43 12.47
C VAL A 237 -20.61 -13.04 12.23
N VAL A 238 -20.34 -12.23 11.21
CA VAL A 238 -18.97 -11.75 10.93
C VAL A 238 -18.47 -10.84 12.06
N GLY A 239 -19.33 -9.94 12.55
CA GLY A 239 -19.01 -9.08 13.69
C GLY A 239 -18.65 -9.89 14.95
N VAL A 240 -19.43 -10.92 15.30
CA VAL A 240 -19.14 -11.79 16.44
C VAL A 240 -17.85 -12.59 16.22
N LEU A 241 -17.60 -13.10 15.02
CA LEU A 241 -16.39 -13.88 14.73
C LEU A 241 -15.11 -13.03 14.89
N VAL A 242 -15.12 -11.81 14.35
CA VAL A 242 -14.01 -10.84 14.51
C VAL A 242 -13.84 -10.51 15.99
N MET A 243 -14.93 -10.25 16.72
CA MET A 243 -14.85 -9.93 18.15
C MET A 243 -14.29 -11.10 18.98
N VAL A 244 -14.66 -12.35 18.66
CA VAL A 244 -14.17 -13.56 19.34
C VAL A 244 -12.69 -13.82 19.03
N ILE A 245 -12.25 -13.60 17.79
CA ILE A 245 -10.83 -13.74 17.42
C ILE A 245 -9.98 -12.66 18.12
N PHE A 246 -10.43 -11.41 18.11
CA PHE A 246 -9.72 -10.31 18.78
C PHE A 246 -9.70 -10.47 20.31
N SER A 247 -10.81 -10.90 20.93
CA SER A 247 -10.86 -11.07 22.39
C SER A 247 -10.18 -12.35 22.88
N GLY A 248 -10.30 -13.46 22.14
CA GLY A 248 -9.82 -14.77 22.58
C GLY A 248 -8.36 -15.06 22.26
N LEU A 249 -7.82 -14.55 21.15
CA LEU A 249 -6.46 -14.87 20.68
C LEU A 249 -5.53 -13.66 20.70
N TYR A 250 -6.03 -12.49 20.28
CA TYR A 250 -5.17 -11.32 20.09
C TYR A 250 -4.71 -10.70 21.42
N ILE A 251 -5.63 -10.56 22.40
CA ILE A 251 -5.30 -9.98 23.72
C ILE A 251 -4.26 -10.83 24.48
N PRO A 252 -4.39 -12.17 24.60
CA PRO A 252 -3.38 -12.99 25.26
C PRO A 252 -2.01 -12.93 24.59
N ILE A 253 -1.96 -12.87 23.26
CA ILE A 253 -0.70 -12.77 22.50
C ILE A 253 -0.01 -11.43 22.79
N ILE A 254 -0.73 -10.30 22.73
CA ILE A 254 -0.16 -8.99 23.07
C ILE A 254 0.33 -8.95 24.52
N MET A 255 -0.46 -9.49 25.46
CA MET A 255 -0.07 -9.57 26.87
C MET A 255 1.19 -10.42 27.06
N TYR A 256 1.29 -11.54 26.36
CA TYR A 256 2.46 -12.41 26.37
C TYR A 256 3.71 -11.68 25.84
N TRP A 257 3.61 -11.02 24.69
CA TRP A 257 4.71 -10.25 24.11
C TRP A 257 5.16 -9.09 25.00
N LYS A 258 4.22 -8.36 25.62
CA LYS A 258 4.54 -7.30 26.58
C LYS A 258 5.28 -7.85 27.81
N SER A 259 4.84 -8.98 28.35
CA SER A 259 5.54 -9.63 29.48
C SER A 259 6.94 -10.13 29.11
N ALA A 260 7.09 -10.72 27.92
CA ALA A 260 8.38 -11.23 27.43
C ALA A 260 9.39 -10.08 27.20
N THR A 261 8.94 -8.98 26.58
CA THR A 261 9.77 -7.79 26.35
C THR A 261 10.18 -7.10 27.65
N GLU A 262 9.30 -7.03 28.65
CA GLU A 262 9.64 -6.51 29.98
C GLU A 262 10.70 -7.36 30.68
N LYS A 263 10.58 -8.70 30.64
CA LYS A 263 11.59 -9.62 31.18
C LYS A 263 12.93 -9.49 30.46
N ALA A 264 12.93 -9.38 29.13
CA ALA A 264 14.14 -9.17 28.35
C ALA A 264 14.83 -7.84 28.73
N ARG A 265 14.05 -6.75 28.85
CA ARG A 265 14.56 -5.44 29.28
C ARG A 265 15.15 -5.47 30.68
N GLN A 266 14.55 -6.20 31.62
CA GLN A 266 15.10 -6.38 32.97
C GLN A 266 16.43 -7.15 32.95
N ARG A 267 16.54 -8.21 32.14
CA ARG A 267 17.80 -8.97 32.00
C ARG A 267 18.92 -8.12 31.42
N VAL A 268 18.64 -7.33 30.38
CA VAL A 268 19.63 -6.41 29.77
C VAL A 268 20.10 -5.37 30.79
N LYS A 269 19.19 -4.78 31.58
CA LYS A 269 19.56 -3.85 32.66
C LYS A 269 20.45 -4.50 33.71
N SER A 270 20.13 -5.72 34.14
CA SER A 270 20.95 -6.47 35.10
C SER A 270 22.35 -6.75 34.54
N LEU A 271 22.43 -7.15 33.27
CA LEU A 271 23.70 -7.50 32.63
C LEU A 271 24.60 -6.26 32.47
N ARG A 272 24.02 -5.13 32.06
CA ARG A 272 24.72 -3.84 32.00
C ARG A 272 25.28 -3.45 33.36
N TYR A 273 24.48 -3.55 34.43
CA TYR A 273 24.95 -3.24 35.79
C TYR A 273 26.15 -4.10 36.20
N THR A 274 26.11 -5.41 35.92
CA THR A 274 27.24 -6.31 36.18
C THR A 274 28.49 -5.93 35.38
N LEU A 275 28.34 -5.60 34.08
CA LEU A 275 29.45 -5.18 33.24
C LEU A 275 30.06 -3.85 33.71
N GLU A 276 29.23 -2.87 34.09
CA GLU A 276 29.68 -1.59 34.66
C GLU A 276 30.48 -1.82 35.95
N HIS A 277 30.00 -2.69 36.84
CA HIS A 277 30.69 -3.05 38.08
C HIS A 277 32.05 -3.73 37.81
N ILE A 278 32.11 -4.69 36.89
CA ILE A 278 33.36 -5.36 36.49
C ILE A 278 34.35 -4.37 35.88
N SER A 279 33.87 -3.48 34.99
CA SER A 279 34.70 -2.49 34.30
C SER A 279 35.38 -1.52 35.28
N THR A 280 34.72 -1.21 36.40
CA THR A 280 35.18 -0.26 37.40
C THR A 280 36.02 -0.92 38.50
N HIS A 281 35.66 -2.12 38.96
CA HIS A 281 36.25 -2.70 40.18
C HIS A 281 37.21 -3.88 39.95
N SER A 282 37.31 -4.43 38.73
CA SER A 282 38.23 -5.56 38.49
C SER A 282 39.70 -5.14 38.59
N LEU A 283 40.50 -5.90 39.33
CA LEU A 283 41.96 -5.73 39.42
C LEU A 283 42.70 -6.24 38.17
N CYS A 284 42.03 -7.04 37.33
CA CYS A 284 42.60 -7.56 36.09
C CYS A 284 42.30 -6.61 34.91
N MET A 285 43.36 -6.07 34.30
CA MET A 285 43.28 -5.19 33.13
C MET A 285 42.55 -5.83 31.95
N GLU A 286 42.80 -7.11 31.68
CA GLU A 286 42.20 -7.83 30.56
C GLU A 286 40.67 -7.98 30.74
N THR A 287 40.21 -8.30 31.95
CA THR A 287 38.78 -8.38 32.28
C THR A 287 38.08 -7.02 32.14
N ARG A 288 38.74 -5.91 32.51
CA ARG A 288 38.18 -4.56 32.32
C ARG A 288 38.01 -4.20 30.84
N THR A 289 39.00 -4.52 30.01
CA THR A 289 38.96 -4.23 28.56
C THR A 289 37.83 -4.99 27.87
N VAL A 290 37.65 -6.27 28.20
CA VAL A 290 36.54 -7.08 27.67
C VAL A 290 35.19 -6.53 28.11
N ALA A 291 35.03 -6.17 29.39
CA ALA A 291 33.77 -5.61 29.90
C ALA A 291 33.41 -4.25 29.28
N ARG A 292 34.40 -3.38 29.00
CA ARG A 292 34.16 -2.11 28.30
C ARG A 292 33.73 -2.32 26.86
N LYS A 293 34.41 -3.20 26.13
CA LYS A 293 34.04 -3.52 24.75
C LYS A 293 32.61 -4.07 24.67
N ALA A 294 32.22 -4.93 25.60
CA ALA A 294 30.85 -5.46 25.68
C ALA A 294 29.77 -4.44 26.11
N LEU A 295 30.16 -3.26 26.64
CA LEU A 295 29.24 -2.15 26.95
C LEU A 295 29.07 -1.19 25.77
N GLU A 296 30.04 -1.15 24.86
CA GLU A 296 30.01 -0.34 23.64
C GLU A 296 29.20 -1.02 22.52
N GLU A 297 29.11 -2.35 22.55
CA GLU A 297 28.26 -3.19 21.70
C GLU A 297 26.81 -3.27 22.20
#